data_AF-A0A9Q0B544-F1
#
_entry.id   AF-A0A9Q0B544-F1
#
_cell.length_a   1.000
_cell.length_b   1.000
_cell.length_c   1.000
_cell.angle_alpha   90.00
_cell.angle_beta   90.00
_cell.angle_gamma   90.00
#
_symmetry.space_group_name_H-M   'P 1'
#
loop_
_entity.id
_entity.type
_entity.pdbx_description
1 polymer ?
#
loop_
_entity_poly.entity_id
_entity_poly.type
_entity_poly.pdbx_seq_one_letter_code
_entity_poly.pdbx_strand_id
1 'polypeptide(L)'
;MSLPKTPVRARISKLWNPSDHASLLGKKGNHLILDEGTAGIIRNPTEKIEDRYLKFEVYGQEDTRWGLYCSTKKFKDFAIVSEEILEMVTLPAPGSLTEVDKPTPVAKADESIEIPFERLLVTFFESCKIRNDDLDLAGVSLRQLEMLKQPKKITSIAGKMVQGFEKMGTLDLFRGGMPSLKEIISRATEVDRLPAEERNNLDNEHVLYITVYHGKDDSSSENFRAHCFWKMSTKGTEYVNSQRQKIESTMPSRRSVIRYEYMKNFLKSHKGKWAIYPIAKMEKPDPSDGLSWHTWAE
;
A
#
# COMPACT_ATOMS: atom_id res chain seq x y z
N MET A 1 13.32 -14.53 -25.53
CA MET A 1 12.07 -14.73 -24.75
C MET A 1 10.98 -13.92 -25.43
N SER A 2 9.79 -14.49 -25.65
CA SER A 2 8.66 -13.76 -26.25
C SER A 2 8.04 -12.82 -25.21
N LEU A 3 7.85 -11.56 -25.58
CA LEU A 3 7.20 -10.58 -24.71
C LEU A 3 5.71 -10.93 -24.50
N PRO A 4 5.13 -10.67 -23.32
CA PRO A 4 3.72 -10.94 -23.04
C PRO A 4 2.81 -10.07 -23.92
N LYS A 5 1.63 -10.61 -24.26
CA LYS A 5 0.59 -9.90 -25.04
C LYS A 5 -0.25 -8.94 -24.18
N THR A 6 0.08 -8.79 -22.91
CA THR A 6 -0.63 -7.97 -21.94
C THR A 6 0.20 -6.74 -21.56
N PRO A 7 -0.44 -5.66 -21.07
CA PRO A 7 0.29 -4.52 -20.51
C PRO A 7 1.27 -4.96 -19.42
N VAL A 8 2.46 -4.38 -19.43
CA VAL A 8 3.50 -4.63 -18.41
C VAL A 8 3.95 -3.33 -17.77
N ARG A 9 4.30 -3.38 -16.48
CA ARG A 9 5.12 -2.31 -15.88
C ARG A 9 6.56 -2.53 -16.27
N ALA A 10 7.26 -1.44 -16.51
CA ALA A 10 8.68 -1.45 -16.77
C ALA A 10 9.37 -0.32 -16.00
N ARG A 11 10.66 -0.49 -15.79
CA ARG A 11 11.56 0.54 -15.27
C ARG A 11 12.73 0.74 -16.22
N ILE A 12 13.21 1.97 -16.30
CA ILE A 12 14.41 2.33 -17.02
C ILE A 12 15.63 1.82 -16.22
N SER A 13 16.41 0.91 -16.78
CA SER A 13 17.55 0.26 -16.10
C SER A 13 18.86 1.03 -16.19
N LYS A 14 18.92 2.03 -17.08
CA LYS A 14 20.02 2.98 -17.25
C LYS A 14 19.51 4.23 -17.95
N LEU A 15 20.19 5.36 -17.77
CA LEU A 15 19.82 6.64 -18.38
C LEU A 15 19.43 6.48 -19.86
N TRP A 16 18.22 6.93 -20.19
CA TRP A 16 17.73 6.97 -21.56
C TRP A 16 17.88 8.38 -22.12
N ASN A 17 18.64 8.48 -23.21
CA ASN A 17 18.75 9.70 -23.99
C ASN A 17 18.31 9.44 -25.44
N PRO A 18 17.18 10.02 -25.89
CA PRO A 18 16.68 9.82 -27.26
C PRO A 18 17.63 10.39 -28.33
N SER A 19 18.52 11.33 -27.98
CA SER A 19 19.50 11.92 -28.90
C SER A 19 20.56 10.93 -29.37
N ASP A 20 20.80 9.85 -28.62
CA ASP A 20 21.78 8.82 -28.97
C ASP A 20 21.24 7.84 -30.04
N HIS A 21 19.97 8.00 -30.43
CA HIS A 21 19.27 7.11 -31.35
C HIS A 21 18.72 7.87 -32.56
N ALA A 22 19.57 8.06 -33.56
CA ALA A 22 19.26 8.79 -34.80
C ALA A 22 17.99 8.29 -35.52
N SER A 23 17.64 7.00 -35.40
CA SER A 23 16.43 6.44 -36.05
C SER A 23 15.11 6.88 -35.40
N LEU A 24 15.17 7.54 -34.24
CA LEU A 24 14.00 8.07 -33.55
C LEU A 24 13.76 9.57 -33.81
N LEU A 25 14.67 10.24 -34.52
CA LEU A 25 14.55 11.67 -34.87
C LEU A 25 13.21 11.95 -35.56
N GLY A 26 12.47 12.94 -35.05
CA GLY A 26 11.17 13.37 -35.59
C GLY A 26 9.96 12.53 -35.16
N LYS A 27 10.13 11.42 -34.41
CA LYS A 27 8.99 10.65 -33.88
C LYS A 27 8.36 11.32 -32.66
N LYS A 28 7.03 11.42 -32.63
CA LYS A 28 6.27 11.91 -31.47
C LYS A 28 6.58 11.02 -30.24
N GLY A 29 6.93 11.63 -29.11
CA GLY A 29 7.41 10.92 -27.91
C GLY A 29 8.93 10.75 -27.80
N ASN A 30 9.71 11.14 -28.83
CA ASN A 30 11.18 11.08 -28.81
C ASN A 30 11.83 12.38 -28.30
N HIS A 31 11.43 12.86 -27.12
CA HIS A 31 11.95 14.11 -26.55
C HIS A 31 12.23 14.03 -25.05
N LEU A 32 11.92 12.89 -24.42
CA LEU A 32 12.04 12.71 -22.99
C LEU A 32 13.34 11.98 -22.66
N ILE A 33 14.24 12.69 -21.98
CA ILE A 33 15.37 12.09 -21.27
C ILE A 33 14.79 11.44 -20.00
N LEU A 34 15.10 10.17 -19.76
CA LEU A 34 14.58 9.42 -18.60
C LEU A 34 15.74 8.90 -17.76
N ASP A 35 15.73 9.22 -16.46
CA ASP A 35 16.73 8.74 -15.52
C ASP A 35 16.55 7.24 -15.22
N GLU A 36 17.64 6.59 -14.80
CA GLU A 36 17.60 5.24 -14.22
C GLU A 36 16.59 5.17 -13.06
N GLY A 37 15.78 4.12 -13.05
CA GLY A 37 14.71 3.89 -12.07
C GLY A 37 13.36 4.50 -12.44
N THR A 38 13.27 5.30 -13.52
CA THR A 38 12.00 5.85 -14.00
C THR A 38 11.00 4.74 -14.30
N ALA A 39 9.83 4.79 -13.67
CA ALA A 39 8.81 3.75 -13.79
C ALA A 39 7.69 4.16 -14.76
N GLY A 40 7.11 3.17 -15.43
CA GLY A 40 6.04 3.39 -16.39
C GLY A 40 5.35 2.11 -16.85
N ILE A 41 4.51 2.22 -17.88
CA ILE A 41 3.74 1.12 -18.47
C ILE A 41 4.07 0.98 -19.95
N ILE A 42 4.13 -0.26 -20.42
CA ILE A 42 4.12 -0.63 -21.84
C ILE A 42 2.82 -1.38 -22.10
N ARG A 43 1.92 -0.80 -22.90
CA ARG A 43 0.58 -1.40 -23.11
C ARG A 43 0.58 -2.62 -24.00
N ASN A 44 1.37 -2.57 -25.08
CA ASN A 44 1.50 -3.63 -26.05
C ASN A 44 2.98 -3.95 -26.25
N PRO A 45 3.57 -4.84 -25.43
CA PRO A 45 4.98 -5.23 -25.57
C PRO A 45 5.31 -5.88 -26.92
N THR A 46 4.30 -6.40 -27.62
CA THR A 46 4.45 -6.97 -28.96
C THR A 46 4.47 -5.93 -30.07
N GLU A 47 4.02 -4.70 -29.82
CA GLU A 47 3.99 -3.62 -30.81
C GLU A 47 5.32 -2.85 -30.78
N LYS A 48 6.35 -3.45 -31.38
CA LYS A 48 7.68 -2.85 -31.47
C LYS A 48 7.74 -1.82 -32.59
N ILE A 49 8.39 -0.70 -32.31
CA ILE A 49 8.80 0.29 -33.29
C ILE A 49 10.21 -0.08 -33.74
N GLU A 50 10.42 -0.28 -35.04
CA GLU A 50 11.71 -0.71 -35.61
C GLU A 50 12.30 -1.96 -34.93
N ASP A 51 11.43 -2.91 -34.57
CA ASP A 51 11.77 -4.19 -33.95
C ASP A 51 12.56 -4.15 -32.63
N ARG A 52 12.83 -2.96 -32.07
CA ARG A 52 13.65 -2.78 -30.87
C ARG A 52 13.14 -1.74 -29.87
N TYR A 53 12.21 -0.86 -30.28
CA TYR A 53 11.70 0.19 -29.41
C TYR A 53 10.26 -0.05 -28.99
N LEU A 54 9.90 0.47 -27.82
CA LEU A 54 8.57 0.34 -27.24
C LEU A 54 8.05 1.72 -26.81
N LYS A 55 6.72 1.89 -26.86
CA LYS A 55 6.05 3.04 -26.26
C LYS A 55 5.99 2.83 -24.76
N PHE A 56 6.63 3.72 -24.01
CA PHE A 56 6.71 3.71 -22.56
C PHE A 56 5.98 4.93 -21.99
N GLU A 57 4.86 4.67 -21.34
CA GLU A 57 4.07 5.70 -20.66
C GLU A 57 4.67 5.96 -19.28
N VAL A 58 5.31 7.13 -19.14
CA VAL A 58 6.02 7.53 -17.92
C VAL A 58 5.01 7.88 -16.82
N TYR A 59 5.18 7.33 -15.62
CA TYR A 59 4.40 7.77 -14.47
C TYR A 59 4.81 9.18 -14.05
N GLY A 60 3.85 10.07 -13.85
CA GLY A 60 4.11 11.38 -13.26
C GLY A 60 4.61 11.25 -11.83
N GLN A 61 5.36 12.25 -11.37
CA GLN A 61 5.85 12.33 -9.98
C GLN A 61 4.70 12.26 -8.95
N GLU A 62 3.47 12.59 -9.34
CA GLU A 62 2.27 12.48 -8.51
C GLU A 62 1.60 11.10 -8.57
N ASP A 63 1.76 10.38 -9.70
CA ASP A 63 1.18 9.05 -9.93
C ASP A 63 1.93 7.95 -9.15
N THR A 64 3.18 8.22 -8.76
CA THR A 64 3.98 7.37 -7.88
C THR A 64 3.59 7.48 -6.39
N ARG A 65 2.80 8.49 -6.01
CA ARG A 65 2.41 8.72 -4.60
C ARG A 65 1.39 7.70 -4.08
N TRP A 66 0.67 7.02 -4.98
CA TRP A 66 -0.34 6.01 -4.63
C TRP A 66 0.02 4.68 -5.28
N GLY A 67 0.80 3.87 -4.57
CA GLY A 67 1.41 2.61 -5.03
C GLY A 67 0.47 1.51 -5.55
N LEU A 68 -0.82 1.76 -5.77
CA LEU A 68 -1.78 0.79 -6.28
C LEU A 68 -2.82 1.37 -7.27
N TYR A 69 -2.80 2.69 -7.57
CA TYR A 69 -3.86 3.31 -8.36
C TYR A 69 -3.30 4.24 -9.43
N CYS A 70 -2.99 3.68 -10.60
CA CYS A 70 -2.90 4.50 -11.82
C CYS A 70 -4.19 4.27 -12.61
N SER A 71 -5.07 5.29 -12.64
CA SER A 71 -6.19 5.33 -13.57
C SER A 71 -5.66 5.15 -14.99
N THR A 72 -6.18 4.18 -15.73
CA THR A 72 -5.76 3.95 -17.11
C THR A 72 -6.10 5.11 -18.07
N LYS A 73 -6.87 6.10 -17.56
CA LYS A 73 -7.50 7.20 -18.31
C LYS A 73 -6.85 8.57 -18.12
N LYS A 74 -5.81 8.71 -17.29
CA LYS A 74 -5.03 9.95 -17.17
C LYS A 74 -3.57 9.65 -17.44
N PHE A 75 -3.09 9.90 -18.65
CA PHE A 75 -1.66 9.83 -18.91
C PHE A 75 -1.13 10.99 -19.74
N LYS A 76 0.10 11.36 -19.38
CA LYS A 76 1.00 12.31 -20.03
C LYS A 76 1.62 11.69 -21.29
N ASP A 77 2.43 12.49 -21.98
CA ASP A 77 3.28 12.11 -23.09
C ASP A 77 3.99 10.76 -22.89
N PHE A 78 4.03 9.93 -23.92
CA PHE A 78 4.78 8.67 -23.94
C PHE A 78 6.21 8.92 -24.43
N ALA A 79 7.18 8.15 -23.91
CA ALA A 79 8.53 8.07 -24.45
C ALA A 79 8.64 6.88 -25.41
N ILE A 80 9.49 7.00 -26.43
CA ILE A 80 9.95 5.83 -27.20
C ILE A 80 11.29 5.41 -26.61
N VAL A 81 11.40 4.18 -26.14
CA VAL A 81 12.57 3.65 -25.42
C VAL A 81 13.01 2.31 -25.98
N SER A 82 14.30 1.97 -25.87
CA SER A 82 14.80 0.65 -26.29
C SER A 82 14.38 -0.45 -25.30
N GLU A 83 14.01 -1.63 -25.80
CA GLU A 83 13.73 -2.79 -24.96
C GLU A 83 14.92 -3.16 -24.05
N GLU A 84 16.14 -2.97 -24.53
CA GLU A 84 17.38 -3.31 -23.81
C GLU A 84 17.59 -2.50 -22.54
N ILE A 85 16.90 -1.36 -22.41
CA ILE A 85 16.98 -0.48 -21.24
C ILE A 85 15.77 -0.63 -20.31
N LEU A 86 14.90 -1.60 -20.57
CA LEU A 86 13.69 -1.84 -19.82
C LEU A 86 13.82 -3.08 -18.94
N GLU A 87 13.76 -2.86 -17.63
CA GLU A 87 13.48 -3.92 -16.67
C GLU A 87 11.96 -4.12 -16.62
N MET A 88 11.46 -5.12 -17.34
CA MET A 88 10.05 -5.48 -17.35
C MET A 88 9.71 -6.38 -16.17
N VAL A 89 8.71 -5.97 -15.40
CA VAL A 89 8.10 -6.79 -14.36
C VAL A 89 6.69 -7.14 -14.82
N THR A 90 6.43 -8.42 -15.04
CA THR A 90 5.09 -8.89 -15.40
C THR A 90 4.15 -8.55 -14.26
N LEU A 91 3.19 -7.67 -14.52
CA LEU A 91 2.09 -7.43 -13.60
C LEU A 91 0.94 -8.39 -13.89
N PRO A 92 0.16 -8.77 -12.87
CA PRO A 92 -1.22 -9.17 -13.11
C PRO A 92 -1.97 -8.04 -13.83
N ALA A 93 -2.82 -8.39 -14.79
CA ALA A 93 -3.50 -7.43 -15.66
C ALA A 93 -4.26 -6.36 -14.84
N PRO A 94 -4.26 -5.09 -15.30
CA PRO A 94 -5.05 -4.05 -14.64
C PRO A 94 -6.54 -4.36 -14.82
N GLY A 95 -7.19 -4.83 -13.77
CA GLY A 95 -8.63 -4.79 -13.66
C GLY A 95 -9.10 -3.35 -13.81
N SER A 96 -9.95 -3.11 -14.80
CA SER A 96 -10.67 -1.84 -14.95
C SER A 96 -11.58 -1.64 -13.73
N LEU A 97 -11.08 -0.98 -12.68
CA LEU A 97 -11.95 -0.32 -11.71
C LEU A 97 -12.49 0.94 -12.40
N THR A 98 -13.56 0.74 -13.17
CA THR A 98 -14.51 1.80 -13.50
C THR A 98 -14.91 2.48 -12.20
N GLU A 99 -14.92 3.82 -12.18
CA GLU A 99 -15.65 4.59 -11.17
C GLU A 99 -16.99 3.91 -10.96
N VAL A 100 -17.24 3.53 -9.71
CA VAL A 100 -18.39 2.72 -9.35
C VAL A 100 -19.60 3.65 -9.29
N ASP A 101 -20.10 4.02 -10.48
CA ASP A 101 -21.26 4.91 -10.67
C ASP A 101 -22.61 4.24 -10.32
N LYS A 102 -22.58 2.96 -9.92
CA LYS A 102 -23.75 2.25 -9.39
C LYS A 102 -23.51 1.93 -7.93
N PRO A 103 -24.51 2.10 -7.03
CA PRO A 103 -24.39 1.63 -5.67
C PRO A 103 -24.05 0.14 -5.70
N THR A 104 -22.81 -0.16 -5.34
CA THR A 104 -22.29 -1.52 -5.33
C THR A 104 -23.15 -2.39 -4.42
N PRO A 105 -23.39 -3.67 -4.72
CA PRO A 105 -23.95 -4.56 -3.73
C PRO A 105 -23.03 -4.61 -2.50
N VAL A 106 -23.50 -4.00 -1.41
CA VAL A 106 -22.90 -4.05 -0.08
C VAL A 106 -23.72 -5.06 0.73
N ALA A 107 -23.05 -5.90 1.50
CA ALA A 107 -23.74 -6.75 2.47
C ALA A 107 -24.57 -5.87 3.41
N LYS A 108 -25.76 -6.34 3.79
CA LYS A 108 -26.53 -5.65 4.85
C LYS A 108 -25.81 -5.86 6.18
N ALA A 109 -25.82 -4.83 7.01
CA ALA A 109 -25.31 -4.96 8.36
C ALA A 109 -26.12 -6.00 9.14
N ASP A 110 -25.41 -6.88 9.85
CA ASP A 110 -26.04 -7.83 10.77
C ASP A 110 -26.29 -7.14 12.11
N GLU A 111 -27.54 -6.72 12.32
CA GLU A 111 -27.98 -6.02 13.52
C GLU A 111 -27.87 -6.87 14.80
N SER A 112 -27.71 -8.20 14.68
CA SER A 112 -27.51 -9.09 15.84
C SER A 112 -26.13 -8.96 16.47
N ILE A 113 -25.15 -8.37 15.76
CA ILE A 113 -23.81 -8.11 16.29
C ILE A 113 -23.86 -6.85 17.16
N GLU A 114 -23.64 -7.00 18.46
CA GLU A 114 -23.79 -5.93 19.46
C GLU A 114 -22.72 -4.83 19.31
N ILE A 115 -21.46 -5.20 19.04
CA ILE A 115 -20.35 -4.25 18.95
C ILE A 115 -20.40 -3.54 17.59
N PRO A 116 -20.58 -2.20 17.54
CA PRO A 116 -20.73 -1.49 16.26
C PRO A 116 -19.54 -1.62 15.32
N PHE A 117 -18.32 -1.62 15.88
CA PHE A 117 -17.10 -1.79 15.09
C PHE A 117 -16.96 -3.22 14.53
N GLU A 118 -17.33 -4.24 15.31
CA GLU A 118 -17.39 -5.63 14.84
C GLU A 118 -18.37 -5.75 13.68
N ARG A 119 -19.57 -5.17 13.84
CA ARG A 119 -20.61 -5.14 12.82
C ARG A 119 -20.11 -4.50 11.53
N LEU A 120 -19.39 -3.38 11.63
CA LEU A 120 -18.77 -2.71 10.49
C LEU A 120 -17.77 -3.64 9.78
N LEU A 121 -16.88 -4.29 10.53
CA LEU A 121 -15.88 -5.22 9.97
C LEU A 121 -16.55 -6.41 9.27
N VAL A 122 -17.55 -7.03 9.91
CA VAL A 122 -18.31 -8.14 9.30
C VAL A 122 -19.00 -7.70 8.01
N THR A 123 -19.68 -6.55 8.04
CA THR A 123 -20.36 -5.99 6.86
C THR A 123 -19.37 -5.71 5.72
N PHE A 124 -18.20 -5.17 6.05
CA PHE A 124 -17.12 -4.91 5.10
C PHE A 124 -16.61 -6.22 4.48
N PHE A 125 -16.29 -7.23 5.29
CA PHE A 125 -15.76 -8.50 4.78
C PHE A 125 -16.79 -9.33 4.00
N GLU A 126 -18.06 -9.31 4.37
CA GLU A 126 -19.13 -9.92 3.56
C GLU A 126 -19.30 -9.18 2.23
N SER A 127 -19.13 -7.85 2.22
CA SER A 127 -19.11 -7.08 0.96
C SER A 127 -17.90 -7.44 0.09
N CYS A 128 -16.72 -7.62 0.69
CA CYS A 128 -15.52 -8.12 0.00
C CYS A 128 -15.75 -9.52 -0.60
N LYS A 129 -16.43 -10.41 0.13
CA LYS A 129 -16.78 -11.75 -0.34
C LYS A 129 -17.72 -11.71 -1.54
N ILE A 130 -18.72 -10.83 -1.54
CA ILE A 130 -19.63 -10.61 -2.68
C ILE A 130 -18.84 -10.13 -3.91
N ARG A 131 -17.85 -9.25 -3.69
CA ARG A 131 -17.00 -8.66 -4.73
C ARG A 131 -15.69 -9.42 -4.98
N ASN A 132 -15.72 -10.74 -4.84
CA ASN A 132 -14.52 -11.57 -4.91
C ASN A 132 -13.71 -11.32 -6.19
N ASP A 133 -14.40 -11.28 -7.33
CA ASP A 133 -13.79 -11.11 -8.66
C ASP A 133 -13.15 -9.72 -8.82
N ASP A 134 -13.79 -8.66 -8.30
CA ASP A 134 -13.22 -7.31 -8.31
C ASP A 134 -11.94 -7.22 -7.48
N LEU A 135 -11.89 -7.93 -6.34
CA LEU A 135 -10.74 -7.93 -5.45
C LEU A 135 -9.58 -8.75 -6.02
N ASP A 136 -9.87 -9.87 -6.69
CA ASP A 136 -8.86 -10.64 -7.43
C ASP A 136 -8.21 -9.77 -8.52
N LEU A 137 -9.05 -9.06 -9.28
CA LEU A 137 -8.60 -8.08 -10.28
C LEU A 137 -7.82 -6.90 -9.68
N ALA A 138 -8.10 -6.54 -8.42
CA ALA A 138 -7.35 -5.53 -7.67
C ALA A 138 -6.04 -6.05 -7.06
N GLY A 139 -5.73 -7.34 -7.23
CA GLY A 139 -4.50 -7.97 -6.76
C GLY A 139 -4.55 -8.45 -5.31
N VAL A 140 -5.73 -8.62 -4.72
CA VAL A 140 -5.88 -9.33 -3.44
C VAL A 140 -5.53 -10.80 -3.66
N SER A 141 -4.76 -11.41 -2.75
CA SER A 141 -4.31 -12.78 -2.96
C SER A 141 -5.49 -13.76 -3.00
N LEU A 142 -5.45 -14.73 -3.92
CA LEU A 142 -6.46 -15.80 -4.02
C LEU A 142 -6.70 -16.49 -2.67
N ARG A 143 -5.65 -16.66 -1.86
CA ARG A 143 -5.74 -17.28 -0.54
C ARG A 143 -6.53 -16.42 0.46
N GLN A 144 -6.40 -15.09 0.45
CA GLN A 144 -7.24 -14.19 1.24
C GLN A 144 -8.70 -14.25 0.77
N LEU A 145 -8.92 -14.33 -0.54
CA LEU A 145 -10.24 -14.43 -1.15
C LEU A 145 -10.95 -15.76 -0.83
N GLU A 146 -10.22 -16.87 -0.84
CA GLU A 146 -10.73 -18.20 -0.45
C GLU A 146 -11.14 -18.23 1.03
N MET A 147 -10.42 -17.53 1.89
CA MET A 147 -10.77 -17.46 3.31
C MET A 147 -12.09 -16.78 3.58
N LEU A 148 -12.42 -15.72 2.84
CA LEU A 148 -13.72 -15.05 2.96
C LEU A 148 -14.89 -15.97 2.60
N LYS A 149 -14.64 -17.03 1.82
CA LYS A 149 -15.65 -18.02 1.43
C LYS A 149 -15.91 -19.08 2.51
N GLN A 150 -15.03 -19.23 3.50
CA GLN A 150 -15.17 -20.24 4.55
C GLN A 150 -16.33 -19.92 5.51
N PRO A 151 -17.19 -20.90 5.87
CA PRO A 151 -18.29 -20.68 6.80
C PRO A 151 -17.81 -20.13 8.15
N LYS A 152 -18.54 -19.16 8.71
CA LYS A 152 -18.31 -18.54 10.05
C LYS A 152 -16.93 -17.88 10.23
N LYS A 153 -16.09 -17.82 9.20
CA LYS A 153 -14.72 -17.28 9.32
C LYS A 153 -14.74 -15.76 9.47
N ILE A 154 -15.63 -15.05 8.78
CA ILE A 154 -15.71 -13.58 8.82
C ILE A 154 -16.02 -13.06 10.23
N THR A 155 -17.07 -13.56 10.89
CA THR A 155 -17.41 -13.14 12.26
C THR A 155 -16.28 -13.47 13.25
N SER A 156 -15.69 -14.67 13.13
CA SER A 156 -14.55 -15.06 13.97
C SER A 156 -13.34 -14.12 13.79
N ILE A 157 -13.05 -13.72 12.55
CA ILE A 157 -11.97 -12.77 12.22
C ILE A 157 -12.28 -11.40 12.82
N ALA A 158 -13.49 -10.87 12.60
CA ALA A 158 -13.91 -9.57 13.11
C ALA A 158 -13.82 -9.52 14.64
N GLY A 159 -14.30 -10.56 15.33
CA GLY A 159 -14.19 -10.69 16.78
C GLY A 159 -12.73 -10.70 17.27
N LYS A 160 -11.83 -11.48 16.62
CA LYS A 160 -10.38 -11.47 16.94
C LYS A 160 -9.76 -10.09 16.72
N MET A 161 -10.16 -9.36 15.69
CA MET A 161 -9.69 -7.99 15.45
C MET A 161 -10.14 -7.05 16.56
N VAL A 162 -11.43 -7.05 16.91
CA VAL A 162 -12.02 -6.22 17.98
C VAL A 162 -11.28 -6.45 19.30
N GLN A 163 -11.10 -7.71 19.70
CA GLN A 163 -10.31 -8.06 20.88
C GLN A 163 -8.88 -7.50 20.81
N GLY A 164 -8.29 -7.49 19.61
CA GLY A 164 -6.98 -6.90 19.40
C GLY A 164 -6.94 -5.39 19.65
N PHE A 165 -7.97 -4.65 19.23
CA PHE A 165 -8.11 -3.21 19.51
C PHE A 165 -8.43 -2.95 20.99
N GLU A 166 -9.22 -3.82 21.63
CA GLU A 166 -9.48 -3.75 23.08
C GLU A 166 -8.20 -3.96 23.90
N LYS A 167 -7.40 -4.98 23.56
CA LYS A 167 -6.12 -5.27 24.22
C LYS A 167 -5.12 -4.11 24.14
N MET A 168 -5.22 -3.25 23.12
CA MET A 168 -4.39 -2.04 22.98
C MET A 168 -5.04 -0.77 23.54
N GLY A 169 -6.27 -0.84 24.06
CA GLY A 169 -7.01 0.34 24.53
C GLY A 169 -7.40 1.31 23.40
N THR A 170 -7.42 0.85 22.15
CA THR A 170 -7.64 1.67 20.95
C THR A 170 -9.00 1.44 20.31
N LEU A 171 -9.83 0.52 20.82
CA LEU A 171 -11.18 0.30 20.31
C LEU A 171 -12.00 1.60 20.30
N ASP A 172 -11.80 2.45 21.31
CA ASP A 172 -12.51 3.72 21.45
C ASP A 172 -12.17 4.75 20.37
N LEU A 173 -11.12 4.53 19.57
CA LEU A 173 -10.85 5.32 18.37
C LEU A 173 -11.96 5.15 17.32
N PHE A 174 -12.66 4.01 17.35
CA PHE A 174 -13.61 3.62 16.31
C PHE A 174 -15.08 3.86 16.69
N ARG A 175 -15.37 4.45 17.86
CA ARG A 175 -16.75 4.72 18.33
C ARG A 175 -17.56 5.59 17.37
N GLY A 176 -16.90 6.50 16.64
CA GLY A 176 -17.52 7.38 15.66
C GLY A 176 -17.36 6.94 14.20
N GLY A 177 -16.85 5.72 13.95
CA GLY A 177 -16.44 5.27 12.62
C GLY A 177 -14.91 5.18 12.48
N MET A 178 -14.38 5.35 11.27
CA MET A 178 -12.93 5.26 11.03
C MET A 178 -12.20 6.47 11.63
N PRO A 179 -11.21 6.29 12.51
CA PRO A 179 -10.50 7.40 13.13
C PRO A 179 -9.68 8.18 12.11
N SER A 180 -9.66 9.49 12.30
CA SER A 180 -8.73 10.39 11.63
C SER A 180 -7.30 10.17 12.13
N LEU A 181 -6.31 10.58 11.34
CA LEU A 181 -4.90 10.55 11.76
C LEU A 181 -4.64 11.41 12.99
N LYS A 182 -5.40 12.50 13.16
CA LYS A 182 -5.32 13.36 14.35
C LYS A 182 -5.78 12.61 15.60
N GLU A 183 -6.85 11.84 15.51
CA GLU A 183 -7.33 11.00 16.63
C GLU A 183 -6.33 9.92 16.99
N ILE A 184 -5.73 9.26 15.99
CA ILE A 184 -4.66 8.27 16.23
C ILE A 184 -3.49 8.91 16.98
N ILE A 185 -2.97 10.05 16.51
CA ILE A 185 -1.80 10.71 17.13
C ILE A 185 -2.10 11.20 18.55
N SER A 186 -3.31 11.70 18.80
CA SER A 186 -3.67 12.30 20.08
C SER A 186 -4.09 11.29 21.14
N ARG A 187 -4.60 10.12 20.74
CA ARG A 187 -5.21 9.15 21.65
C ARG A 187 -4.49 7.81 21.73
N ALA A 188 -3.73 7.40 20.69
CA ALA A 188 -2.95 6.18 20.74
C ALA A 188 -1.57 6.42 21.37
N THR A 189 -1.03 5.40 22.04
CA THR A 189 0.29 5.47 22.66
C THR A 189 1.38 5.11 21.65
N GLU A 190 2.37 5.99 21.49
CA GLU A 190 3.56 5.71 20.67
C GLU A 190 4.35 4.51 21.25
N VAL A 191 4.93 3.65 20.41
CA VAL A 191 5.73 2.48 20.85
C VAL A 191 6.80 2.89 21.88
N ASP A 192 7.50 3.99 21.63
CA ASP A 192 8.58 4.49 22.48
C ASP A 192 8.10 5.05 23.83
N ARG A 193 6.79 5.22 24.01
CA ARG A 193 6.14 5.67 25.26
C ARG A 193 5.43 4.55 26.01
N LEU A 194 5.31 3.36 25.42
CA LEU A 194 4.75 2.20 26.12
C LEU A 194 5.60 1.82 27.33
N PRO A 195 4.98 1.29 28.40
CA PRO A 195 5.69 0.60 29.48
C PRO A 195 6.63 -0.48 28.94
N ALA A 196 7.74 -0.72 29.64
CA ALA A 196 8.75 -1.68 29.20
C ALA A 196 8.18 -3.10 29.02
N GLU A 197 7.28 -3.52 29.92
CA GLU A 197 6.61 -4.83 29.84
C GLU A 197 5.75 -4.96 28.58
N GLU A 198 4.92 -3.96 28.27
CA GLU A 198 4.10 -3.94 27.06
C GLU A 198 4.95 -3.92 25.80
N ARG A 199 6.03 -3.13 25.79
CA ARG A 199 6.97 -3.03 24.68
C ARG A 199 7.67 -4.37 24.40
N ASN A 200 8.13 -5.04 25.46
CA ASN A 200 8.75 -6.37 25.34
C ASN A 200 7.76 -7.43 24.84
N ASN A 201 6.47 -7.25 25.14
CA ASN A 201 5.43 -8.16 24.71
C ASN A 201 5.03 -7.99 23.23
N LEU A 202 5.48 -6.93 22.56
CA LEU A 202 5.21 -6.69 21.14
C LEU A 202 5.85 -7.73 20.19
N ASP A 203 6.88 -8.45 20.64
CA ASP A 203 7.53 -9.52 19.86
C ASP A 203 6.84 -10.88 20.02
N ASN A 204 6.00 -11.02 21.03
CA ASN A 204 5.34 -12.29 21.32
C ASN A 204 3.99 -12.43 20.64
N GLU A 205 3.51 -11.37 19.98
CA GLU A 205 2.12 -11.19 19.60
C GLU A 205 2.02 -10.72 18.14
N HIS A 206 0.82 -10.81 17.57
CA HIS A 206 0.57 -10.31 16.22
C HIS A 206 0.01 -8.88 16.27
N VAL A 207 0.85 -7.91 15.96
CA VAL A 207 0.54 -6.49 16.21
C VAL A 207 0.35 -5.72 14.92
N LEU A 208 -0.74 -4.94 14.86
CA LEU A 208 -0.98 -3.94 13.82
C LEU A 208 -0.32 -2.63 14.23
N TYR A 209 0.64 -2.18 13.42
CA TYR A 209 1.32 -0.91 13.60
C TYR A 209 0.85 0.11 12.58
N ILE A 210 0.73 1.36 13.01
CA ILE A 210 0.67 2.53 12.14
C ILE A 210 1.95 3.32 12.32
N THR A 211 2.72 3.49 11.25
CA THR A 211 3.77 4.53 11.20
C THR A 211 3.15 5.80 10.66
N VAL A 212 3.18 6.88 11.45
CA VAL A 212 2.66 8.18 11.06
C VAL A 212 3.81 9.17 10.92
N TYR A 213 3.82 9.90 9.81
CA TYR A 213 4.73 11.01 9.51
C TYR A 213 3.89 12.26 9.44
N HIS A 214 4.15 13.25 10.28
CA HIS A 214 3.32 14.46 10.28
C HIS A 214 4.15 15.72 10.45
N GLY A 215 3.69 16.82 9.84
CA GLY A 215 4.32 18.13 9.95
C GLY A 215 4.24 18.69 11.37
N LYS A 216 4.94 19.81 11.59
CA LYS A 216 4.78 20.60 12.82
C LYS A 216 3.31 21.06 12.93
N ASP A 217 2.72 20.95 14.12
CA ASP A 217 1.36 21.41 14.37
C ASP A 217 1.33 22.94 14.23
N ASP A 218 1.01 23.43 13.04
CA ASP A 218 0.52 24.80 12.89
C ASP A 218 -0.87 24.81 13.52
N SER A 219 -1.11 25.72 14.46
CA SER A 219 -2.31 25.84 15.29
C SER A 219 -3.65 25.99 14.54
N SER A 220 -3.64 25.92 13.21
CA SER A 220 -4.84 25.84 12.36
C SER A 220 -5.24 24.38 12.11
N SER A 221 -6.46 24.00 12.53
CA SER A 221 -7.04 22.68 12.27
C SER A 221 -7.17 22.29 10.79
N GLU A 222 -7.04 23.25 9.87
CA GLU A 222 -7.25 23.07 8.44
C GLU A 222 -6.01 22.60 7.67
N ASN A 223 -4.82 22.57 8.29
CA ASN A 223 -3.55 22.29 7.61
C ASN A 223 -2.79 21.04 8.12
N PHE A 224 -3.49 20.10 8.77
CA PHE A 224 -2.85 18.88 9.28
C PHE A 224 -2.35 17.99 8.12
N ARG A 225 -1.06 18.07 7.81
CA ARG A 225 -0.40 17.24 6.80
C ARG A 225 0.23 16.03 7.47
N ALA A 226 -0.26 14.85 7.12
CA ALA A 226 0.34 13.61 7.55
C ALA A 226 0.25 12.53 6.47
N HIS A 227 1.21 11.61 6.54
CA HIS A 227 1.20 10.36 5.81
C HIS A 227 1.23 9.22 6.82
N CYS A 228 0.46 8.16 6.55
CA CYS A 228 0.44 6.99 7.40
C CYS A 228 0.71 5.73 6.58
N PHE A 229 1.24 4.72 7.26
CA PHE A 229 1.39 3.40 6.70
C PHE A 229 1.14 2.36 7.76
N TRP A 230 0.42 1.33 7.35
CA TRP A 230 -0.05 0.27 8.22
C TRP A 230 0.79 -0.96 7.93
N LYS A 231 1.16 -1.69 8.97
CA LYS A 231 1.85 -2.97 8.83
C LYS A 231 1.52 -3.88 10.00
N MET A 232 1.17 -5.12 9.68
CA MET A 232 1.16 -6.21 10.65
C MET A 232 2.59 -6.75 10.86
N SER A 233 2.96 -7.05 12.10
CA SER A 233 4.22 -7.74 12.41
C SER A 233 4.06 -8.67 13.59
N THR A 234 4.65 -9.86 13.50
CA THR A 234 4.89 -10.79 14.63
C THR A 234 6.22 -10.55 15.32
N LYS A 235 7.00 -9.58 14.82
CA LYS A 235 8.31 -9.18 15.31
C LYS A 235 8.33 -7.65 15.48
N GLY A 236 7.76 -7.19 16.58
CA GLY A 236 7.58 -5.77 16.85
C GLY A 236 8.89 -4.98 16.90
N THR A 237 9.85 -5.46 17.67
CA THR A 237 11.14 -4.81 17.87
C THR A 237 11.95 -4.74 16.57
N GLU A 238 12.02 -5.85 15.80
CA GLU A 238 12.67 -5.85 14.50
C GLU A 238 12.01 -4.85 13.53
N TYR A 239 10.68 -4.80 13.52
CA TYR A 239 9.95 -3.86 12.67
C TYR A 239 10.23 -2.40 13.05
N VAL A 240 10.12 -2.05 14.33
CA VAL A 240 10.35 -0.69 14.85
C VAL A 240 11.78 -0.25 14.55
N ASN A 241 12.77 -1.10 14.84
CA ASN A 241 14.17 -0.82 14.53
C ASN A 241 14.42 -0.67 13.03
N SER A 242 13.78 -1.51 12.19
CA SER A 242 13.88 -1.40 10.74
C SER A 242 13.30 -0.09 10.21
N GLN A 243 12.15 0.36 10.74
CA GLN A 243 11.59 1.67 10.37
C GLN A 243 12.53 2.80 10.78
N ARG A 244 13.01 2.78 12.04
CA ARG A 244 13.95 3.77 12.57
C ARG A 244 15.20 3.88 11.70
N GLN A 245 15.87 2.75 11.44
CA GLN A 245 17.05 2.70 10.57
C GLN A 245 16.77 3.27 9.18
N LYS A 246 15.62 2.95 8.57
CA LYS A 246 15.28 3.44 7.22
C LYS A 246 15.00 4.94 7.18
N ILE A 247 14.32 5.47 8.20
CA ILE A 247 13.91 6.87 8.28
C ILE A 247 15.09 7.76 8.70
N GLU A 248 15.93 7.30 9.63
CA GLU A 248 17.05 8.07 10.19
C GLU A 248 18.36 7.88 9.40
N SER A 249 18.46 6.86 8.53
CA SER A 249 19.64 6.65 7.68
C SER A 249 19.91 7.86 6.79
N THR A 250 21.16 8.34 6.84
CA THR A 250 21.72 9.33 5.91
C THR A 250 22.04 8.74 4.54
N MET A 251 22.16 7.42 4.44
CA MET A 251 22.35 6.71 3.18
C MET A 251 21.01 6.46 2.46
N PRO A 252 20.93 6.73 1.14
CA PRO A 252 19.77 6.37 0.33
C PRO A 252 19.55 4.85 0.36
N SER A 253 18.34 4.41 0.70
CA SER A 253 18.07 2.97 0.75
C SER A 253 18.05 2.39 -0.68
N ARG A 254 19.04 1.58 -1.06
CA ARG A 254 19.20 1.05 -2.44
C ARG A 254 18.03 0.19 -2.97
N ARG A 255 17.11 -0.28 -2.11
CA ARG A 255 16.00 -1.20 -2.49
C ARG A 255 14.59 -0.70 -2.13
N SER A 256 14.47 0.39 -1.36
CA SER A 256 13.18 0.97 -0.93
C SER A 256 13.09 2.47 -1.27
N VAL A 257 13.74 2.82 -2.39
CA VAL A 257 14.23 4.14 -2.78
C VAL A 257 13.17 5.24 -2.77
N ILE A 258 11.90 4.93 -3.05
CA ILE A 258 10.90 6.00 -3.29
C ILE A 258 10.21 6.43 -1.99
N ARG A 259 9.71 5.47 -1.19
CA ARG A 259 8.82 5.80 -0.07
C ARG A 259 9.55 6.47 1.10
N TYR A 260 10.68 5.92 1.55
CA TYR A 260 11.36 6.46 2.73
C TYR A 260 12.07 7.77 2.42
N GLU A 261 12.65 7.93 1.22
CA GLU A 261 13.24 9.21 0.81
C GLU A 261 12.17 10.30 0.65
N TYR A 262 11.00 9.95 0.08
CA TYR A 262 9.85 10.86 0.06
C TYR A 262 9.41 11.26 1.48
N MET A 263 9.31 10.31 2.41
CA MET A 263 8.98 10.60 3.81
C MET A 263 10.03 11.46 4.51
N LYS A 264 11.33 11.20 4.30
CA LYS A 264 12.41 12.03 4.83
C LYS A 264 12.31 13.47 4.32
N ASN A 265 12.07 13.65 3.03
CA ASN A 265 11.89 14.97 2.43
C ASN A 265 10.63 15.65 2.97
N PHE A 266 9.53 14.91 3.12
CA PHE A 266 8.32 15.42 3.75
C PHE A 266 8.60 15.94 5.17
N LEU A 267 9.27 15.15 6.01
CA LEU A 267 9.63 15.53 7.37
C LEU A 267 10.54 16.77 7.40
N LYS A 268 11.55 16.83 6.52
CA LYS A 268 12.44 18.00 6.40
C LYS A 268 11.68 19.25 6.00
N SER A 269 10.90 19.18 4.92
CA SER A 269 10.15 20.32 4.38
C SER A 269 9.09 20.85 5.35
N HIS A 270 8.50 19.99 6.18
CA HIS A 270 7.43 20.35 7.10
C HIS A 270 7.88 20.44 8.56
N LYS A 271 9.19 20.40 8.83
CA LYS A 271 9.78 20.33 10.19
C LYS A 271 9.04 19.32 11.08
N GLY A 272 8.70 18.18 10.47
CA GLY A 272 7.80 17.19 11.00
C GLY A 272 8.48 16.18 11.92
N LYS A 273 7.65 15.35 12.56
CA LYS A 273 8.07 14.18 13.31
C LYS A 273 7.39 12.93 12.77
N TRP A 274 7.96 11.78 13.11
CA TRP A 274 7.34 10.50 12.84
C TRP A 274 7.24 9.70 14.14
N ALA A 275 6.25 8.81 14.19
CA ALA A 275 6.04 7.92 15.31
C ALA A 275 5.39 6.62 14.84
N ILE A 276 5.57 5.56 15.63
CA ILE A 276 4.90 4.27 15.42
C ILE A 276 3.91 4.06 16.55
N TYR A 277 2.69 3.66 16.19
CA TYR A 277 1.61 3.37 17.10
C TYR A 277 1.21 1.90 16.92
N PRO A 278 1.36 1.03 17.93
CA PRO A 278 0.69 -0.25 17.93
C PRO A 278 -0.78 0.01 18.24
N ILE A 279 -1.66 -0.36 17.32
CA ILE A 279 -3.09 -0.04 17.43
C ILE A 279 -3.97 -1.26 17.62
N ALA A 280 -3.46 -2.47 17.40
CA ALA A 280 -4.18 -3.69 17.74
C ALA A 280 -3.17 -4.79 18.04
N LYS A 281 -3.46 -5.61 19.05
CA LYS A 281 -2.61 -6.70 19.51
C LYS A 281 -3.41 -7.98 19.54
N MET A 282 -3.21 -8.83 18.55
CA MET A 282 -3.88 -10.11 18.42
C MET A 282 -2.93 -11.23 18.88
N GLU A 283 -3.51 -12.29 19.42
CA GLU A 283 -2.75 -13.52 19.68
C GLU A 283 -2.12 -14.01 18.39
N LYS A 284 -0.88 -14.52 18.51
CA LYS A 284 -0.27 -15.24 17.40
C LYS A 284 -1.22 -16.36 16.95
N PRO A 285 -1.40 -16.54 15.64
CA PRO A 285 -2.10 -17.72 15.16
C PRO A 285 -1.50 -18.98 15.79
N ASP A 286 -2.33 -19.80 16.40
CA ASP A 286 -1.91 -21.17 16.73
C ASP A 286 -1.68 -21.91 15.40
N PRO A 287 -0.66 -22.78 15.26
CA PRO A 287 -0.53 -23.65 14.09
C PRO A 287 -1.83 -24.39 13.73
N SER A 288 -2.69 -24.66 14.73
CA SER A 288 -4.03 -25.24 14.56
C SER A 288 -5.11 -24.27 14.03
N ASP A 289 -4.91 -22.94 14.09
CA ASP A 289 -5.74 -21.93 13.39
C ASP A 289 -5.57 -22.03 11.85
N GLY A 290 -4.60 -22.83 11.41
CA GLY A 290 -4.31 -23.19 10.04
C GLY A 290 -3.58 -22.09 9.26
N LEU A 291 -3.14 -22.45 8.05
CA LEU A 291 -2.53 -21.56 7.06
C LEU A 291 -3.33 -20.26 6.85
N SER A 292 -4.64 -20.32 7.08
CA SER A 292 -5.58 -19.23 6.90
C SER A 292 -5.10 -17.93 7.60
N TRP A 293 -4.71 -17.97 8.87
CA TRP A 293 -4.48 -16.75 9.64
C TRP A 293 -3.17 -16.01 9.29
N HIS A 294 -2.13 -16.75 8.89
CA HIS A 294 -0.90 -16.16 8.34
C HIS A 294 -1.14 -15.40 7.03
N THR A 295 -2.18 -15.75 6.27
CA THR A 295 -2.54 -15.06 5.02
C THR A 295 -3.24 -13.72 5.27
N TRP A 296 -3.84 -13.53 6.44
CA TRP A 296 -4.42 -12.23 6.83
C TRP A 296 -3.37 -11.26 7.34
N ALA A 297 -2.29 -11.79 7.89
CA ALA A 297 -1.16 -11.03 8.39
C ALA A 297 -0.30 -10.39 7.28
N GLU A 298 -0.34 -10.96 6.07
CA GLU A 298 0.41 -10.54 4.87
C GLU A 298 -0.38 -9.55 4.02
#